data_AF-E7G6B3-F1
#
_entry.id   AF-E7G6B3-F1
#
_cell.length_a   1.000
_cell.length_b   1.000
_cell.length_c   1.000
_cell.angle_alpha   90.00
_cell.angle_beta   90.00
_cell.angle_gamma   90.00
#
_symmetry.space_group_name_H-M   'P 1'
#
loop_
_entity.id
_entity.type
_entity.pdbx_description
1 polymer ?
#
loop_
_entity_poly.entity_id
_entity_poly.type
_entity_poly.pdbx_seq_one_letter_code
_entity_poly.pdbx_strand_id
1 'polypeptide(L)'
;MERIRNYKYYSLFQNILKFEIFYKMMTLFILSPILRRILQEYLDSVTYGIAFNQDIIYQFLSFKGIVICLFLFILMILIIFYEIYVVMNIIALDKEHKKLSLRKIMLKSFCSLKSLHYPSLPLCGIYIVFLLPLVHIGYLNSYIQRWDIPNFIFGELKLTLGGNVLICLVSIIYYLIFIIMIFVPVYMVFKGKSIISATQESFSLFKKITLKEKGSLLVYLLLWIFIEYMIMNLIPYPILHNRDFNWYFLKYTINSTAFRYSAIQYVLLYFVSIIAMTFFMRYIINLVSRYEDTLMTVDQIPVEIDYLNGWIMKGQNFVREIIYYMKKRLAHFRFYQKHKLFSRCIVGIFIICFMIIYLHQDALVHRPWVIGHRGSGYFVENTYEAIQDANNSQVDYAEIDIQLSKDGIPIVFHDATLSRLSDVNKKVSDLTATELEEITLSQNNHKSNILTLENLIKKIEKR
;
A
#
# COMPACT_ATOMS: atom_id res chain seq x y z
N MET A 1 -7.18 34.84 -28.20
CA MET A 1 -7.16 34.54 -26.74
C MET A 1 -7.09 33.05 -26.41
N GLU A 2 -7.55 32.13 -27.27
CA GLU A 2 -7.48 30.66 -27.02
C GLU A 2 -6.05 30.08 -26.95
N ARG A 3 -5.12 30.53 -27.82
CA ARG A 3 -3.73 30.04 -27.81
C ARG A 3 -3.00 30.29 -26.48
N ILE A 4 -3.25 31.43 -25.80
CA ILE A 4 -2.64 31.74 -24.49
C ILE A 4 -3.20 30.85 -23.38
N ARG A 5 -4.47 30.43 -23.50
CA ARG A 5 -5.13 29.55 -22.54
C ARG A 5 -4.56 28.13 -22.60
N ASN A 6 -4.27 27.62 -23.81
CA ASN A 6 -3.65 26.29 -24.00
C ASN A 6 -2.23 26.18 -23.43
N TYR A 7 -1.42 27.23 -23.48
CA TYR A 7 -0.08 27.22 -22.87
C TYR A 7 -0.09 27.25 -21.33
N LYS A 8 -1.12 27.85 -20.70
CA LYS A 8 -1.22 27.95 -19.24
C LYS A 8 -1.47 26.59 -18.58
N TYR A 9 -2.46 25.84 -19.08
CA TYR A 9 -2.72 24.49 -18.55
C TYR A 9 -1.53 23.56 -18.74
N TYR A 10 -0.84 23.69 -19.86
CA TYR A 10 0.35 22.90 -20.15
C TYR A 10 1.46 23.09 -19.11
N SER A 11 1.78 24.34 -18.73
CA SER A 11 2.85 24.60 -17.74
C SER A 11 2.51 24.07 -16.33
N LEU A 12 1.25 24.15 -15.90
CA LEU A 12 0.81 23.61 -14.61
C LEU A 12 1.00 22.09 -14.57
N PHE A 13 0.40 21.38 -15.54
CA PHE A 13 0.49 19.93 -15.62
C PHE A 13 1.93 19.45 -15.77
N GLN A 14 2.76 20.16 -16.53
CA GLN A 14 4.18 19.83 -16.64
C GLN A 14 4.92 19.90 -15.31
N ASN A 15 4.69 20.93 -14.49
CA ASN A 15 5.39 21.06 -13.21
C ASN A 15 4.92 20.02 -12.20
N ILE A 16 3.60 19.76 -12.11
CA ILE A 16 3.05 18.70 -11.27
C ILE A 16 3.60 17.36 -11.72
N LEU A 17 3.55 17.06 -13.01
CA LEU A 17 4.00 15.77 -13.53
C LEU A 17 5.50 15.53 -13.30
N LYS A 18 6.34 16.56 -13.52
CA LYS A 18 7.77 16.47 -13.21
C LYS A 18 8.03 16.19 -11.74
N PHE A 19 7.28 16.86 -10.85
CA PHE A 19 7.41 16.65 -9.41
C PHE A 19 6.94 15.25 -9.01
N GLU A 20 5.73 14.86 -9.39
CA GLU A 20 5.11 13.58 -9.08
C GLU A 20 5.96 12.40 -9.57
N ILE A 21 6.44 12.42 -10.81
CA ILE A 21 7.35 11.36 -11.32
C ILE A 21 8.63 11.30 -10.49
N PHE A 22 9.27 12.45 -10.25
CA PHE A 22 10.48 12.51 -9.42
C PHE A 22 10.23 11.97 -8.01
N TYR A 23 9.14 12.41 -7.37
CA TYR A 23 8.80 12.08 -6.01
C TYR A 23 8.39 10.60 -5.88
N LYS A 24 7.69 10.06 -6.88
CA LYS A 24 7.36 8.66 -6.96
C LYS A 24 8.58 7.78 -7.11
N MET A 25 9.52 8.14 -8.00
CA MET A 25 10.79 7.42 -8.14
C MET A 25 11.60 7.45 -6.83
N MET A 26 11.68 8.62 -6.18
CA MET A 26 12.33 8.75 -4.87
C MET A 26 11.63 7.88 -3.82
N THR A 27 10.30 7.82 -3.85
CA THR A 27 9.51 7.02 -2.93
C THR A 27 9.73 5.51 -3.13
N LEU A 28 9.70 5.05 -4.38
CA LEU A 28 9.85 3.64 -4.74
C LEU A 28 11.26 3.11 -4.50
N PHE A 29 12.29 3.87 -4.89
CA PHE A 29 13.67 3.38 -4.91
C PHE A 29 14.52 3.82 -3.72
N ILE A 30 14.06 4.79 -2.92
CA ILE A 30 14.83 5.31 -1.79
C ILE A 30 14.00 5.23 -0.50
N LEU A 31 12.88 5.95 -0.41
CA LEU A 31 12.15 6.08 0.86
C LEU A 31 11.53 4.75 1.33
N SER A 32 10.77 4.07 0.46
CA SER A 32 10.11 2.80 0.84
C SER A 32 11.12 1.69 1.18
N PRO A 33 12.21 1.48 0.43
CA PRO A 33 13.24 0.52 0.81
C PRO A 33 13.89 0.83 2.17
N ILE A 34 14.17 2.09 2.48
CA ILE A 34 14.74 2.50 3.77
C ILE A 34 13.77 2.19 4.91
N LEU A 35 12.52 2.64 4.81
CA LEU A 35 11.51 2.42 5.86
C LEU A 35 11.26 0.93 6.08
N ARG A 36 11.20 0.14 4.99
CA ARG A 36 11.05 -1.31 5.05
C ARG A 36 12.25 -2.00 5.68
N ARG A 37 13.46 -1.55 5.37
CA ARG A 37 14.68 -2.11 5.98
C ARG A 37 14.71 -1.89 7.48
N ILE A 38 14.33 -0.69 7.94
CA ILE A 38 14.22 -0.39 9.38
C ILE A 38 13.21 -1.32 10.06
N LEU A 39 12.04 -1.51 9.45
CA LEU A 39 11.02 -2.42 9.97
C LEU A 39 11.50 -3.88 10.00
N GLN A 40 12.18 -4.33 8.93
CA GLN A 40 12.69 -5.68 8.80
C GLN A 40 13.78 -5.98 9.83
N GLU A 41 14.75 -5.08 9.99
CA GLU A 41 15.81 -5.21 11.02
C GLU A 41 15.23 -5.26 12.43
N TYR A 42 14.15 -4.52 12.68
CA TYR A 42 13.45 -4.61 13.96
C TYR A 42 12.83 -6.00 14.17
N LEU A 43 12.06 -6.47 13.19
CA LEU A 43 11.40 -7.78 13.25
C LEU A 43 12.43 -8.91 13.41
N ASP A 44 13.48 -8.91 12.58
CA ASP A 44 14.57 -9.88 12.65
C ASP A 44 15.27 -9.88 14.03
N SER A 45 15.29 -8.74 14.73
CA SER A 45 15.89 -8.62 16.07
C SER A 45 15.00 -9.15 17.21
N VAL A 46 13.70 -9.32 16.98
CA VAL A 46 12.72 -9.72 18.02
C VAL A 46 12.05 -11.06 17.75
N THR A 47 12.14 -11.59 16.52
CA THR A 47 11.55 -12.88 16.15
C THR A 47 12.63 -13.95 15.99
N TYR A 48 12.56 -15.04 16.75
CA TYR A 48 13.39 -16.23 16.56
C TYR A 48 12.59 -17.25 15.73
N GLY A 49 12.87 -17.33 14.43
CA GLY A 49 12.19 -18.29 13.54
C GLY A 49 10.87 -17.76 12.97
N ILE A 50 9.80 -18.58 13.01
CA ILE A 50 8.49 -18.22 12.42
C ILE A 50 7.76 -17.29 13.39
N ALA A 51 7.44 -16.08 12.93
CA ALA A 51 6.69 -15.10 13.71
C ALA A 51 5.18 -15.26 13.47
N PHE A 52 4.42 -15.65 14.49
CA PHE A 52 2.96 -15.63 14.41
C PHE A 52 2.43 -14.19 14.56
N ASN A 53 1.28 -13.88 13.95
CA ASN A 53 0.67 -12.54 14.01
C ASN A 53 0.48 -12.03 15.45
N GLN A 54 0.12 -12.91 16.37
CA GLN A 54 -0.04 -12.58 17.80
C GLN A 54 1.29 -12.09 18.41
N ASP A 55 2.40 -12.79 18.13
CA ASP A 55 3.71 -12.46 18.69
C ASP A 55 4.18 -11.11 18.15
N ILE A 56 3.96 -10.86 16.86
CA ILE A 56 4.28 -9.58 16.21
C ILE A 56 3.59 -8.40 16.93
N ILE A 57 2.31 -8.53 17.28
CA ILE A 57 1.57 -7.48 18.00
C ILE A 57 2.22 -7.19 19.35
N TYR A 58 2.51 -8.23 20.15
CA TYR A 58 3.16 -8.04 21.45
C TYR A 58 4.54 -7.38 21.32
N GLN A 59 5.30 -7.73 20.28
CA GLN A 59 6.59 -7.07 20.01
C GLN A 59 6.42 -5.58 19.70
N PHE A 60 5.40 -5.19 18.93
CA PHE A 60 5.14 -3.77 18.66
C PHE A 60 4.56 -2.99 19.83
N LEU A 61 3.98 -3.67 20.82
CA LEU A 61 3.54 -3.06 22.09
C LEU A 61 4.69 -2.87 23.10
N SER A 62 5.87 -3.42 22.86
CA SER A 62 7.07 -3.15 23.67
C SER A 62 7.52 -1.68 23.52
N PHE A 63 8.27 -1.16 24.49
CA PHE A 63 8.81 0.21 24.41
C PHE A 63 9.63 0.43 23.12
N LYS A 64 10.51 -0.52 22.76
CA LYS A 64 11.32 -0.45 21.53
C LYS A 64 10.42 -0.46 20.29
N GLY A 65 9.40 -1.33 20.25
CA GLY A 65 8.44 -1.42 19.16
C GLY A 65 7.64 -0.13 18.98
N ILE A 66 7.13 0.44 20.06
CA ILE A 66 6.40 1.72 20.04
C ILE A 66 7.28 2.85 19.49
N VAL A 67 8.53 2.96 19.95
CA VAL A 67 9.47 3.99 19.48
C VAL A 67 9.71 3.85 17.97
N ILE A 68 9.93 2.64 17.47
CA ILE A 68 10.15 2.38 16.04
C ILE A 68 8.88 2.66 15.23
N CYS A 69 7.72 2.23 15.70
CA CYS A 69 6.43 2.53 15.06
C CYS A 69 6.17 4.04 14.97
N LEU A 70 6.37 4.78 16.06
CA LEU A 70 6.21 6.23 16.08
C LEU A 70 7.20 6.91 15.13
N PHE A 71 8.46 6.46 15.11
CA PHE A 71 9.46 6.98 14.19
C PHE A 71 9.07 6.77 12.73
N LEU A 72 8.71 5.55 12.35
CA LEU A 72 8.24 5.22 11.00
C LEU A 72 6.98 5.99 10.63
N PHE A 73 6.03 6.12 11.57
CA PHE A 73 4.80 6.85 11.38
C PHE A 73 5.06 8.35 11.13
N ILE A 74 5.93 8.99 11.92
CA ILE A 74 6.33 10.39 11.71
C ILE A 74 7.01 10.57 10.36
N LEU A 75 7.91 9.66 9.96
CA LEU A 75 8.53 9.71 8.64
C LEU A 75 7.49 9.63 7.53
N MET A 76 6.50 8.74 7.65
CA MET A 76 5.41 8.62 6.68
C MET A 76 4.57 9.90 6.60
N ILE A 77 4.26 10.53 7.73
CA ILE A 77 3.57 11.83 7.76
C ILE A 77 4.38 12.87 7.00
N LEU A 78 5.68 12.99 7.27
CA LEU A 78 6.55 13.96 6.61
C LEU A 78 6.63 13.73 5.10
N ILE A 79 6.78 12.47 4.67
CA ILE A 79 6.82 12.08 3.26
C ILE A 79 5.51 12.45 2.55
N ILE A 80 4.37 12.07 3.11
CA ILE A 80 3.08 12.30 2.45
C ILE A 80 2.70 13.79 2.49
N PHE A 81 2.89 14.45 3.63
CA PHE A 81 2.54 15.86 3.78
C PHE A 81 3.42 16.76 2.90
N TYR A 82 4.71 16.46 2.74
CA TYR A 82 5.58 17.21 1.83
C TYR A 82 5.09 17.15 0.38
N GLU A 83 4.65 15.98 -0.08
CA GLU A 83 4.09 15.79 -1.42
C GLU A 83 2.84 16.65 -1.62
N ILE A 84 1.88 16.57 -0.69
CA ILE A 84 0.67 17.43 -0.67
C ILE A 84 1.06 18.90 -0.75
N TYR A 85 1.99 19.31 0.11
CA TYR A 85 2.40 20.70 0.26
C TYR A 85 2.97 21.26 -1.05
N VAL A 86 3.84 20.49 -1.74
CA VAL A 86 4.43 20.90 -3.02
C VAL A 86 3.36 20.98 -4.11
N VAL A 87 2.52 19.95 -4.27
CA VAL A 87 1.47 19.91 -5.30
C VAL A 87 0.52 21.10 -5.14
N MET A 88 0.07 21.36 -3.91
CA MET A 88 -0.82 22.48 -3.62
C MET A 88 -0.20 23.83 -3.94
N ASN A 89 1.08 24.04 -3.60
CA ASN A 89 1.78 25.27 -3.92
C ASN A 89 2.01 25.45 -5.43
N ILE A 90 2.27 24.38 -6.19
CA ILE A 90 2.33 24.45 -7.66
C ILE A 90 0.98 24.96 -8.20
N ILE A 91 -0.15 24.42 -7.73
CA ILE A 91 -1.49 24.81 -8.18
C ILE A 91 -1.83 26.25 -7.78
N ALA A 92 -1.52 26.66 -6.55
CA ALA A 92 -1.82 28.01 -6.07
C ALA A 92 -0.99 29.09 -6.77
N LEU A 93 0.31 28.84 -7.01
CA LEU A 93 1.17 29.77 -7.75
C LEU A 93 0.73 29.94 -9.21
N ASP A 94 0.30 28.86 -9.87
CA ASP A 94 -0.25 28.94 -11.23
C ASP A 94 -1.52 29.80 -11.29
N LYS A 95 -2.40 29.65 -10.29
CA LYS A 95 -3.61 30.46 -10.14
C LYS A 95 -3.30 31.94 -9.99
N GLU A 96 -2.33 32.29 -9.14
CA GLU A 96 -1.89 33.69 -8.94
C GLU A 96 -1.00 34.21 -10.09
N HIS A 97 -0.75 33.39 -11.12
CA HIS A 97 0.11 33.71 -12.26
C HIS A 97 1.55 34.09 -11.87
N LYS A 98 2.01 33.57 -10.72
CA LYS A 98 3.37 33.76 -10.23
C LYS A 98 4.29 32.69 -10.80
N LYS A 99 5.40 33.12 -11.40
CA LYS A 99 6.40 32.20 -11.96
C LYS A 99 7.50 31.92 -10.95
N LEU A 100 7.38 30.80 -10.24
CA LEU A 100 8.45 30.25 -9.40
C LEU A 100 8.96 28.94 -10.00
N SER A 101 10.28 28.75 -10.05
CA SER A 101 10.86 27.49 -10.54
C SER A 101 10.48 26.33 -9.63
N LEU A 102 10.23 25.14 -10.18
CA LEU A 102 9.87 23.94 -9.41
C LEU A 102 10.86 23.65 -8.28
N ARG A 103 12.17 23.78 -8.52
CA ARG A 103 13.21 23.63 -7.48
C ARG A 103 12.99 24.56 -6.29
N LYS A 104 12.69 25.84 -6.52
CA LYS A 104 12.41 26.81 -5.45
C LYS A 104 11.12 26.45 -4.70
N ILE A 105 10.07 26.01 -5.40
CA ILE A 105 8.83 25.53 -4.77
C ILE A 105 9.15 24.37 -3.83
N MET A 106 9.89 23.36 -4.32
CA MET A 106 10.27 22.18 -3.54
C MET A 106 11.11 22.52 -2.30
N LEU A 107 12.09 23.40 -2.43
CA LEU A 107 12.96 23.81 -1.31
C LEU A 107 12.22 24.64 -0.27
N LYS A 108 11.44 25.64 -0.71
CA LYS A 108 10.63 26.45 0.21
C LYS A 108 9.58 25.60 0.92
N SER A 109 8.94 24.68 0.20
CA SER A 109 7.98 23.72 0.78
C SER A 109 8.62 22.86 1.87
N PHE A 110 9.86 22.41 1.65
CA PHE A 110 10.61 21.62 2.64
C PHE A 110 10.87 22.41 3.92
N CYS A 111 11.29 23.67 3.80
CA CYS A 111 11.50 24.55 4.95
C CYS A 111 10.19 24.89 5.70
N SER A 112 9.09 24.93 4.97
CA SER A 112 7.76 25.24 5.51
C SER A 112 7.07 24.05 6.19
N LEU A 113 7.66 22.84 6.15
CA LEU A 113 7.17 21.68 6.92
C LEU A 113 7.17 21.91 8.43
N LYS A 114 7.85 22.97 8.92
CA LYS A 114 7.77 23.42 10.31
C LYS A 114 6.34 23.74 10.77
N SER A 115 5.39 23.92 9.84
CA SER A 115 3.96 24.09 10.14
C SER A 115 3.27 22.84 10.68
N LEU A 116 3.91 21.66 10.62
CA LEU A 116 3.50 20.46 11.36
C LEU A 116 3.76 20.67 12.86
N HIS A 117 2.91 21.47 13.50
CA HIS A 117 3.05 21.84 14.92
C HIS A 117 2.73 20.65 15.85
N TYR A 118 3.56 20.49 16.88
CA TYR A 118 3.26 19.67 18.06
C TYR A 118 2.22 20.42 18.92
N PRO A 119 1.16 19.79 19.48
CA PRO A 119 0.93 18.36 19.78
C PRO A 119 0.02 17.61 18.78
N SER A 120 -0.39 18.23 17.67
CA SER A 120 -1.45 17.68 16.81
C SER A 120 -0.96 16.70 15.72
N LEU A 121 0.33 16.37 15.72
CA LEU A 121 0.97 15.50 14.73
C LEU A 121 0.33 14.10 14.63
N PRO A 122 -0.04 13.41 15.73
CA PRO A 122 -0.68 12.10 15.64
C PRO A 122 -2.03 12.16 14.90
N LEU A 123 -2.85 13.18 15.17
CA LEU A 123 -4.13 13.40 14.49
C LEU A 123 -3.93 13.71 13.00
N CYS A 124 -2.90 14.48 12.68
CA CYS A 124 -2.50 14.74 11.30
C CYS A 124 -2.12 13.43 10.59
N GLY A 125 -1.39 12.54 11.26
CA GLY A 125 -1.09 11.21 10.74
C GLY A 125 -2.33 10.35 10.56
N ILE A 126 -3.26 10.33 11.51
CA ILE A 126 -4.54 9.60 11.35
C ILE A 126 -5.27 10.07 10.09
N TYR A 127 -5.31 11.38 9.85
CA TYR A 127 -5.92 11.93 8.65
C TYR A 127 -5.16 11.57 7.36
N ILE A 128 -3.85 11.85 7.30
CA ILE A 128 -3.07 11.77 6.06
C ILE A 128 -2.66 10.34 5.71
N VAL A 129 -2.29 9.54 6.71
CA VAL A 129 -1.77 8.17 6.52
C VAL A 129 -2.90 7.16 6.45
N PHE A 130 -4.02 7.38 7.16
CA PHE A 130 -5.12 6.42 7.22
C PHE A 130 -6.39 6.90 6.50
N LEU A 131 -6.96 8.06 6.86
CA LEU A 131 -8.25 8.47 6.31
C LEU A 131 -8.18 8.75 4.79
N LEU A 132 -7.17 9.50 4.32
CA LEU A 132 -7.05 9.81 2.89
C LEU A 132 -6.89 8.54 2.03
N PRO A 133 -6.00 7.58 2.36
CA PRO A 133 -5.91 6.35 1.57
C PRO A 133 -7.08 5.39 1.74
N LEU A 134 -7.80 5.44 2.87
CA LEU A 134 -9.01 4.63 3.11
C LEU A 134 -10.18 5.09 2.25
N VAL A 135 -10.38 6.40 2.15
CA VAL A 135 -11.44 7.01 1.32
C VAL A 135 -11.05 6.94 -0.15
N HIS A 136 -9.76 7.09 -0.45
CA HIS A 136 -9.20 7.02 -1.80
C HIS A 136 -9.79 8.08 -2.77
N ILE A 137 -10.17 9.26 -2.26
CA ILE A 137 -10.70 10.36 -3.05
C ILE A 137 -9.84 11.61 -2.93
N GLY A 138 -9.63 12.27 -4.06
CA GLY A 138 -9.11 13.63 -4.12
C GLY A 138 -7.59 13.66 -4.13
N TYR A 139 -6.93 13.29 -3.04
CA TYR A 139 -5.47 13.25 -2.94
C TYR A 139 -4.95 11.82 -2.77
N LEU A 140 -4.20 11.33 -3.77
CA LEU A 140 -3.60 10.00 -3.79
C LEU A 140 -2.08 10.16 -3.69
N ASN A 141 -1.51 9.74 -2.56
CA ASN A 141 -0.09 9.95 -2.28
C ASN A 141 0.82 8.85 -2.83
N SER A 142 2.10 9.16 -3.03
CA SER A 142 3.08 8.21 -3.58
C SER A 142 3.42 7.04 -2.66
N TYR A 143 3.24 7.17 -1.33
CA TYR A 143 3.71 6.18 -0.35
C TYR A 143 2.66 5.09 -0.04
N ILE A 144 1.46 5.47 0.38
CA ILE A 144 0.28 4.62 0.57
C ILE A 144 -0.82 5.16 -0.33
N GLN A 145 -0.90 4.63 -1.56
CA GLN A 145 -1.91 5.06 -2.52
C GLN A 145 -3.31 4.69 -2.05
N ARG A 146 -3.49 3.49 -1.48
CA ARG A 146 -4.78 2.93 -1.09
C ARG A 146 -4.66 2.07 0.17
N TRP A 147 -5.68 2.14 1.02
CA TRP A 147 -5.84 1.28 2.19
C TRP A 147 -7.21 0.60 2.14
N ASP A 148 -7.23 -0.72 1.94
CA ASP A 148 -8.48 -1.49 1.96
C ASP A 148 -8.66 -2.15 3.34
N ILE A 149 -9.91 -2.22 3.80
CA ILE A 149 -10.25 -3.00 4.98
C ILE A 149 -10.18 -4.49 4.59
N PRO A 150 -9.36 -5.32 5.26
CA PRO A 150 -9.16 -6.70 4.87
C PRO A 150 -10.45 -7.51 4.78
N ASN A 151 -10.52 -8.40 3.77
CA ASN A 151 -11.71 -9.22 3.53
C ASN A 151 -12.04 -10.18 4.68
N PHE A 152 -11.10 -10.57 5.54
CA PHE A 152 -11.45 -11.38 6.72
C PHE A 152 -12.25 -10.58 7.77
N ILE A 153 -12.19 -9.24 7.76
CA ILE A 153 -13.02 -8.40 8.65
C ILE A 153 -14.40 -8.21 8.02
N PHE A 154 -14.42 -7.69 6.80
CA PHE A 154 -15.67 -7.37 6.12
C PHE A 154 -16.40 -8.59 5.57
N GLY A 155 -15.70 -9.66 5.21
CA GLY A 155 -16.27 -10.93 4.79
C GLY A 155 -17.07 -11.58 5.91
N GLU A 156 -16.49 -11.67 7.11
CA GLU A 156 -17.16 -12.21 8.30
C GLU A 156 -18.38 -11.37 8.70
N LEU A 157 -18.24 -10.04 8.71
CA LEU A 157 -19.38 -9.15 9.01
C LEU A 157 -20.50 -9.29 7.97
N LYS A 158 -20.18 -9.49 6.69
CA LYS A 158 -21.18 -9.65 5.62
C LYS A 158 -22.05 -10.89 5.77
N LEU A 159 -21.63 -11.89 6.55
CA LEU A 159 -22.40 -13.12 6.80
C LEU A 159 -23.69 -12.85 7.57
N THR A 160 -23.81 -11.71 8.26
CA THR A 160 -25.00 -11.36 9.04
C THR A 160 -25.64 -10.06 8.54
N LEU A 161 -26.95 -9.93 8.70
CA LEU A 161 -27.66 -8.66 8.40
C LEU A 161 -27.08 -7.51 9.25
N GLY A 162 -26.86 -7.76 10.55
CA GLY A 162 -26.30 -6.77 11.47
C GLY A 162 -24.89 -6.30 11.06
N GLY A 163 -24.04 -7.22 10.61
CA GLY A 163 -22.71 -6.87 10.13
C GLY A 163 -22.73 -6.12 8.79
N ASN A 164 -23.66 -6.41 7.87
CA ASN A 164 -23.88 -5.58 6.68
C ASN A 164 -24.30 -4.15 7.02
N VAL A 165 -25.22 -3.98 7.97
CA VAL A 165 -25.60 -2.65 8.48
C VAL A 165 -24.40 -1.94 9.09
N LEU A 166 -23.58 -2.65 9.89
CA LEU A 166 -22.36 -2.09 10.48
C LEU A 166 -21.35 -1.62 9.42
N ILE A 167 -21.13 -2.40 8.36
CA ILE A 167 -20.25 -2.03 7.25
C ILE A 167 -20.75 -0.73 6.58
N CYS A 168 -22.04 -0.64 6.31
CA CYS A 168 -22.65 0.57 5.74
C CYS A 168 -22.46 1.77 6.67
N LEU A 169 -22.71 1.61 7.97
CA LEU A 169 -22.53 2.67 8.97
C LEU A 169 -21.08 3.14 9.06
N VAL A 170 -20.12 2.21 9.19
CA VAL A 170 -18.68 2.52 9.21
C VAL A 170 -18.28 3.27 7.94
N SER A 171 -18.78 2.83 6.79
CA SER A 171 -18.51 3.48 5.50
C SER A 171 -19.03 4.90 5.43
N ILE A 172 -20.31 5.11 5.80
CA ILE A 172 -20.92 6.43 5.86
C ILE A 172 -20.13 7.34 6.81
N ILE A 173 -19.73 6.84 7.98
CA ILE A 173 -18.99 7.62 8.98
C ILE A 173 -17.66 8.11 8.42
N TYR A 174 -16.80 7.26 7.86
CA TYR A 174 -15.49 7.72 7.40
C TYR A 174 -15.60 8.64 6.18
N TYR A 175 -16.58 8.44 5.27
CA TYR A 175 -16.84 9.37 4.17
C TYR A 175 -17.36 10.73 4.67
N LEU A 176 -18.23 10.76 5.68
CA LEU A 176 -18.71 12.00 6.30
C LEU A 176 -17.56 12.76 6.98
N ILE A 177 -16.69 12.06 7.72
CA ILE A 177 -15.49 12.66 8.33
C ILE A 177 -14.62 13.27 7.24
N PHE A 178 -14.38 12.55 6.14
CA PHE A 178 -13.61 13.08 5.01
C PHE A 178 -14.24 14.33 4.38
N ILE A 179 -15.55 14.33 4.14
CA ILE A 179 -16.27 15.49 3.59
C ILE A 179 -16.13 16.71 4.51
N ILE A 180 -16.27 16.51 5.83
CA ILE A 180 -16.08 17.59 6.81
C ILE A 180 -14.64 18.10 6.78
N MET A 181 -13.66 17.21 6.58
CA MET A 181 -12.23 17.51 6.57
C MET A 181 -11.67 17.85 5.17
N ILE A 182 -12.50 17.99 4.15
CA ILE A 182 -12.04 18.08 2.75
C ILE A 182 -11.18 19.32 2.46
N PHE A 183 -11.37 20.42 3.22
CA PHE A 183 -10.61 21.66 3.07
C PHE A 183 -9.40 21.73 4.00
N VAL A 184 -9.21 20.75 4.88
CA VAL A 184 -8.13 20.73 5.87
C VAL A 184 -6.74 20.89 5.25
N PRO A 185 -6.36 20.19 4.16
CA PRO A 185 -5.06 20.38 3.52
C PRO A 185 -4.81 21.83 3.10
N VAL A 186 -5.85 22.53 2.62
CA VAL A 186 -5.74 23.94 2.18
C VAL A 186 -5.39 24.84 3.35
N TYR A 187 -6.08 24.68 4.48
CA TYR A 187 -5.84 25.46 5.69
C TYR A 187 -4.49 25.14 6.34
N MET A 188 -4.06 23.89 6.32
CA MET A 188 -2.74 23.50 6.83
C MET A 188 -1.62 24.08 5.96
N VAL A 189 -1.73 24.00 4.63
CA VAL A 189 -0.68 24.43 3.71
C VAL A 189 -0.58 25.96 3.64
N PHE A 190 -1.70 26.66 3.41
CA PHE A 190 -1.68 28.09 3.11
C PHE A 190 -1.96 29.01 4.30
N LYS A 191 -2.49 28.48 5.40
CA LYS A 191 -2.68 29.25 6.64
C LYS A 191 -1.82 28.75 7.80
N GLY A 192 -1.01 27.70 7.59
CA GLY A 192 -0.13 27.14 8.61
C GLY A 192 -0.88 26.61 9.84
N LYS A 193 -2.18 26.30 9.71
CA LYS A 193 -3.02 25.88 10.85
C LYS A 193 -2.71 24.44 11.26
N SER A 194 -2.82 24.16 12.56
CA SER A 194 -2.81 22.79 13.08
C SER A 194 -3.99 21.99 12.50
N ILE A 195 -3.93 20.65 12.51
CA ILE A 195 -5.02 19.81 12.00
C ILE A 195 -6.36 20.10 12.72
N ILE A 196 -6.31 20.40 14.03
CA ILE A 196 -7.51 20.70 14.83
C ILE A 196 -8.12 22.02 14.35
N SER A 197 -7.32 23.09 14.31
CA SER A 197 -7.79 24.40 13.86
C SER A 197 -8.21 24.38 12.39
N ALA A 198 -7.50 23.64 11.53
CA ALA A 198 -7.84 23.45 10.13
C ALA A 198 -9.16 22.70 9.96
N THR A 199 -9.47 21.73 10.84
CA THR A 199 -10.75 21.01 10.83
C THR A 199 -11.91 21.92 11.21
N GLN A 200 -11.72 22.77 12.24
CA GLN A 200 -12.71 23.76 12.63
C GLN A 200 -13.01 24.75 11.49
N GLU A 201 -11.98 25.20 10.78
CA GLU A 201 -12.14 26.08 9.61
C GLU A 201 -12.77 25.36 8.42
N SER A 202 -12.39 24.10 8.17
CA SER A 202 -13.01 23.27 7.14
C SER A 202 -14.52 23.13 7.38
N PHE A 203 -14.92 22.89 8.64
CA PHE A 203 -16.33 22.82 9.02
C PHE A 203 -17.05 24.18 8.92
N SER A 204 -16.40 25.26 9.35
CA SER A 204 -16.91 26.63 9.22
C SER A 204 -17.15 27.00 7.75
N LEU A 205 -16.20 26.69 6.87
CA LEU A 205 -16.34 26.89 5.43
C LEU A 205 -17.45 26.03 4.84
N PHE A 206 -17.55 24.76 5.24
CA PHE A 206 -18.62 23.87 4.77
C PHE A 206 -20.02 24.40 5.10
N LYS A 207 -20.17 25.15 6.20
CA LYS A 207 -21.42 25.85 6.53
C LYS A 207 -21.67 27.08 5.63
N LYS A 208 -20.61 27.81 5.26
CA LYS A 208 -20.67 29.04 4.45
C LYS A 208 -20.89 28.81 2.95
N ILE A 209 -20.39 27.71 2.40
CA ILE A 209 -20.54 27.41 0.97
C ILE A 209 -22.02 27.25 0.57
N THR A 210 -22.36 27.73 -0.63
CA THR A 210 -23.74 27.71 -1.13
C THR A 210 -24.23 26.28 -1.38
N LEU A 211 -25.56 26.08 -1.42
CA LEU A 211 -26.15 24.77 -1.76
C LEU A 211 -25.72 24.28 -3.15
N LYS A 212 -25.54 25.20 -4.10
CA LYS A 212 -25.01 24.90 -5.45
C LYS A 212 -23.57 24.39 -5.41
N GLU A 213 -22.72 24.96 -4.57
CA GLU A 213 -21.34 24.51 -4.39
C GLU A 213 -21.27 23.17 -3.65
N LYS A 214 -22.12 22.95 -2.65
CA LYS A 214 -22.27 21.63 -2.01
C LYS A 214 -22.68 20.55 -3.01
N GLY A 215 -23.68 20.85 -3.85
CA GLY A 215 -24.11 19.95 -4.93
C GLY A 215 -22.99 19.70 -5.94
N SER A 216 -22.26 20.74 -6.34
CA SER A 216 -21.09 20.59 -7.23
C SER A 216 -20.00 19.72 -6.60
N LEU A 217 -19.67 19.93 -5.32
CA LEU A 217 -18.69 19.12 -4.59
C LEU A 217 -19.12 17.65 -4.54
N LEU A 218 -20.39 17.39 -4.22
CA LEU A 218 -20.94 16.04 -4.20
C LEU A 218 -20.83 15.37 -5.58
N VAL A 219 -21.11 16.10 -6.66
CA VAL A 219 -20.95 15.59 -8.04
C VAL A 219 -19.50 15.22 -8.32
N TYR A 220 -18.52 16.06 -7.95
CA TYR A 220 -17.09 15.71 -8.11
C TYR A 220 -16.72 14.43 -7.34
N LEU A 221 -17.22 14.27 -6.11
CA LEU A 221 -16.94 13.09 -5.29
C LEU A 221 -17.58 11.82 -5.89
N LEU A 222 -18.86 11.90 -6.29
CA LEU A 222 -19.56 10.78 -6.92
C LEU A 222 -18.95 10.39 -8.26
N LEU A 223 -18.57 11.38 -9.08
CA LEU A 223 -17.86 11.13 -10.34
C LEU A 223 -16.51 10.46 -10.10
N TRP A 224 -15.76 10.87 -9.08
CA TRP A 224 -14.52 10.21 -8.72
C TRP A 224 -14.74 8.74 -8.38
N ILE A 225 -15.65 8.45 -7.46
CA ILE A 225 -15.97 7.08 -7.03
C ILE A 225 -16.42 6.24 -8.23
N PHE A 226 -17.30 6.79 -9.07
CA PHE A 226 -17.81 6.10 -10.25
C PHE A 226 -16.72 5.79 -11.27
N ILE A 227 -15.89 6.77 -11.62
CA ILE A 227 -14.80 6.60 -12.59
C ILE A 227 -13.79 5.59 -12.06
N GLU A 228 -13.42 5.69 -10.78
CA GLU A 228 -12.51 4.74 -10.16
C GLU A 228 -13.09 3.32 -10.19
N TYR A 229 -14.35 3.14 -9.77
CA TYR A 229 -15.03 1.85 -9.84
C TYR A 229 -15.03 1.27 -11.25
N MET A 230 -15.33 2.08 -12.26
CA MET A 230 -15.28 1.66 -13.66
C MET A 230 -13.88 1.23 -14.08
N ILE A 231 -12.84 2.01 -13.74
CA ILE A 231 -11.45 1.68 -14.02
C ILE A 231 -11.06 0.35 -13.35
N MET A 232 -11.41 0.16 -12.08
CA MET A 232 -11.08 -1.05 -11.32
C MET A 232 -11.73 -2.31 -11.89
N ASN A 233 -12.93 -2.20 -12.48
CA ASN A 233 -13.59 -3.32 -13.14
C ASN A 233 -13.08 -3.60 -14.56
N LEU A 234 -12.41 -2.63 -15.20
CA LEU A 234 -11.81 -2.80 -16.54
C LEU A 234 -10.41 -3.39 -16.48
N ILE A 235 -9.77 -3.33 -15.31
CA ILE A 235 -8.40 -3.78 -15.08
C ILE A 235 -8.35 -5.32 -15.01
N PRO A 236 -7.60 -6.00 -15.90
CA PRO A 236 -7.52 -7.46 -15.89
C PRO A 236 -6.39 -8.03 -15.02
N TYR A 237 -5.44 -7.20 -14.60
CA TYR A 237 -4.26 -7.64 -13.85
C TYR A 237 -4.17 -6.97 -12.47
N PRO A 238 -3.61 -7.66 -11.46
CA PRO A 238 -3.43 -7.10 -10.13
C PRO A 238 -2.57 -5.83 -10.19
N ILE A 239 -2.96 -4.83 -9.40
CA ILE A 239 -2.27 -3.53 -9.32
C ILE A 239 -1.00 -3.70 -8.50
N LEU A 240 0.12 -3.20 -9.02
CA LEU A 240 1.38 -3.21 -8.27
C LEU A 240 1.31 -2.28 -7.06
N HIS A 241 1.97 -2.67 -5.98
CA HIS A 241 2.20 -1.89 -4.79
C HIS A 241 3.68 -1.49 -4.69
N ASN A 242 4.00 -0.52 -3.83
CA ASN A 242 5.39 -0.06 -3.64
C ASN A 242 6.37 -1.19 -3.24
N ARG A 243 5.87 -2.29 -2.63
CA ARG A 243 6.68 -3.48 -2.29
C ARG A 243 7.14 -4.30 -3.49
N ASP A 244 6.45 -4.18 -4.63
CA ASP A 244 6.76 -4.93 -5.85
C ASP A 244 7.94 -4.32 -6.61
N PHE A 245 8.28 -3.06 -6.31
CA PHE A 245 9.47 -2.35 -6.81
C PHE A 245 10.71 -2.69 -5.98
N ASN A 246 11.00 -3.99 -5.86
CA ASN A 246 12.14 -4.52 -5.10
C ASN A 246 13.26 -5.03 -6.04
N TRP A 247 14.26 -5.72 -5.48
CA TRP A 247 15.39 -6.26 -6.24
C TRP A 247 14.97 -7.19 -7.39
N TYR A 248 13.78 -7.80 -7.36
CA TYR A 248 13.26 -8.67 -8.42
C TYR A 248 12.39 -7.95 -9.45
N PHE A 249 12.13 -6.65 -9.30
CA PHE A 249 11.24 -5.90 -10.20
C PHE A 249 11.63 -6.07 -11.68
N LEU A 250 12.91 -5.89 -12.02
CA LEU A 250 13.38 -6.01 -13.40
C LEU A 250 13.30 -7.46 -13.90
N LYS A 251 13.65 -8.44 -13.05
CA LYS A 251 13.52 -9.87 -13.36
C LYS A 251 12.07 -10.22 -13.72
N TYR A 252 11.10 -9.84 -12.90
CA TYR A 252 9.68 -10.10 -13.19
C TYR A 252 9.17 -9.30 -14.38
N THR A 253 9.62 -8.05 -14.57
CA THR A 253 9.26 -7.26 -15.75
C THR A 253 9.77 -7.90 -17.04
N ILE A 254 10.87 -8.64 -17.03
CA ILE A 254 11.38 -9.28 -18.24
C ILE A 254 10.74 -10.66 -18.44
N ASN A 255 10.66 -11.47 -17.38
CA ASN A 255 10.29 -12.88 -17.49
C ASN A 255 8.79 -13.15 -17.33
N SER A 256 8.02 -12.28 -16.68
CA SER A 256 6.59 -12.48 -16.44
C SER A 256 5.74 -11.56 -17.32
N THR A 257 4.95 -12.16 -18.21
CA THR A 257 3.95 -11.47 -19.03
C THR A 257 2.92 -10.74 -18.16
N ALA A 258 2.37 -11.43 -17.16
CA ALA A 258 1.40 -10.84 -16.23
C ALA A 258 1.98 -9.64 -15.49
N PHE A 259 3.23 -9.75 -14.99
CA PHE A 259 3.87 -8.63 -14.28
C PHE A 259 4.12 -7.43 -15.19
N ARG A 260 4.48 -7.65 -16.46
CA ARG A 260 4.60 -6.54 -17.44
C ARG A 260 3.29 -5.78 -17.61
N TYR A 261 2.19 -6.49 -17.77
CA TYR A 261 0.89 -5.83 -17.91
C TYR A 261 0.49 -5.09 -16.63
N SER A 262 0.69 -5.70 -15.46
CA SER A 262 0.53 -5.03 -14.16
C SER A 262 1.37 -3.76 -14.06
N ALA A 263 2.63 -3.77 -14.53
CA ALA A 263 3.52 -2.60 -14.50
C ALA A 263 3.07 -1.49 -15.45
N ILE A 264 2.67 -1.83 -16.68
CA ILE A 264 2.13 -0.85 -17.65
C ILE A 264 0.85 -0.21 -17.10
N GLN A 265 -0.07 -1.05 -16.60
CA GLN A 265 -1.32 -0.60 -15.99
C GLN A 265 -1.07 0.31 -14.80
N TYR A 266 -0.13 -0.06 -13.92
CA TYR A 266 0.26 0.76 -12.77
C TYR A 266 0.70 2.17 -13.20
N VAL A 267 1.55 2.26 -14.23
CA VAL A 267 2.02 3.54 -14.76
C VAL A 267 0.85 4.34 -15.32
N LEU A 268 -0.02 3.73 -16.13
CA LEU A 268 -1.19 4.40 -16.71
C LEU A 268 -2.13 4.93 -15.63
N LEU A 269 -2.43 4.12 -14.62
CA LEU A 269 -3.28 4.52 -13.50
C LEU A 269 -2.67 5.69 -12.74
N TYR A 270 -1.36 5.65 -12.49
CA TYR A 270 -0.69 6.74 -11.80
C TYR A 270 -0.80 8.07 -12.57
N PHE A 271 -0.66 8.05 -13.91
CA PHE A 271 -0.90 9.25 -14.73
C PHE A 271 -2.35 9.75 -14.64
N VAL A 272 -3.33 8.85 -14.72
CA VAL A 272 -4.76 9.20 -14.59
C VAL A 272 -5.03 9.81 -13.22
N SER A 273 -4.48 9.21 -12.16
CA SER A 273 -4.59 9.69 -10.78
C SER A 273 -4.01 11.10 -10.61
N ILE A 274 -2.83 11.39 -11.17
CA ILE A 274 -2.23 12.74 -11.12
C ILE A 274 -3.15 13.77 -11.79
N ILE A 275 -3.71 13.43 -12.95
CA ILE A 275 -4.61 14.33 -13.68
C ILE A 275 -5.87 14.60 -12.87
N ALA A 276 -6.53 13.54 -12.39
CA ALA A 276 -7.74 13.64 -11.58
C ALA A 276 -7.51 14.45 -10.30
N MET A 277 -6.44 14.14 -9.56
CA MET A 277 -6.04 14.85 -8.34
C MET A 277 -5.77 16.33 -8.61
N THR A 278 -5.11 16.67 -9.72
CA THR A 278 -4.85 18.06 -10.11
C THR A 278 -6.15 18.85 -10.29
N PHE A 279 -7.12 18.29 -11.00
CA PHE A 279 -8.43 18.93 -11.20
C PHE A 279 -9.20 19.08 -9.89
N PHE A 280 -9.22 18.03 -9.07
CA PHE A 280 -9.88 18.05 -7.76
C PHE A 280 -9.26 19.10 -6.84
N MET A 281 -7.94 19.08 -6.65
CA MET A 281 -7.23 20.03 -5.78
C MET A 281 -7.39 21.46 -6.27
N ARG A 282 -7.38 21.70 -7.59
CA ARG A 282 -7.66 23.03 -8.15
C ARG A 282 -9.09 23.49 -7.86
N TYR A 283 -10.08 22.61 -7.96
CA TYR A 283 -11.46 22.92 -7.59
C TYR A 283 -11.56 23.30 -6.12
N ILE A 284 -10.98 22.49 -5.23
CA ILE A 284 -10.96 22.72 -3.78
C ILE A 284 -10.28 24.06 -3.42
N ILE A 285 -9.08 24.33 -3.95
CA ILE A 285 -8.38 25.60 -3.72
C ILE A 285 -9.20 26.79 -4.23
N ASN A 286 -9.85 26.65 -5.39
CA ASN A 286 -10.71 27.69 -5.94
C ASN A 286 -11.93 27.97 -5.08
N LEU A 287 -12.56 26.93 -4.55
CA LEU A 287 -13.71 27.08 -3.66
C LEU A 287 -13.30 27.81 -2.38
N VAL A 288 -12.21 27.39 -1.73
CA VAL A 288 -11.70 28.05 -0.52
C VAL A 288 -11.36 29.52 -0.78
N SER A 289 -10.71 29.83 -1.91
CA SER A 289 -10.32 31.22 -2.23
C SER A 289 -11.48 32.18 -2.47
N ARG A 290 -12.72 31.70 -2.64
CA ARG A 290 -13.91 32.58 -2.76
C ARG A 290 -14.35 33.14 -1.41
N TYR A 291 -13.98 32.47 -0.33
CA TYR A 291 -14.41 32.75 1.03
C TYR A 291 -13.28 33.24 1.94
N GLU A 292 -12.07 33.29 1.41
CA GLU A 292 -10.85 33.61 2.16
C GLU A 292 -10.05 34.66 1.40
N ASP A 293 -9.76 35.77 2.07
CA ASP A 293 -9.17 36.96 1.42
C ASP A 293 -7.72 36.74 0.95
N THR A 294 -6.94 35.93 1.68
CA THR A 294 -5.54 35.63 1.32
C THR A 294 -5.15 34.20 1.67
N LEU A 295 -4.66 33.45 0.68
CA LEU A 295 -3.95 32.19 0.87
C LEU A 295 -2.45 32.48 0.79
N MET A 296 -1.69 32.26 1.88
CA MET A 296 -0.26 32.50 1.86
C MET A 296 0.47 31.39 1.11
N THR A 297 0.99 31.72 -0.06
CA THR A 297 1.76 30.83 -0.93
C THR A 297 3.26 30.86 -0.57
N VAL A 298 4.00 29.81 -0.92
CA VAL A 298 5.43 29.68 -0.56
C VAL A 298 6.32 30.83 -1.03
N ASP A 299 5.95 31.58 -2.06
CA ASP A 299 6.73 32.74 -2.50
C ASP A 299 6.75 33.86 -1.43
N GLN A 300 5.68 34.00 -0.65
CA GLN A 300 5.53 35.03 0.38
C GLN A 300 6.24 34.69 1.69
N ILE A 301 6.70 33.44 1.85
CA ILE A 301 7.42 33.01 3.06
C ILE A 301 8.89 33.48 2.95
N PRO A 302 9.39 34.29 3.92
CA PRO A 302 10.75 34.80 3.94
C PRO A 302 11.73 33.73 4.41
N VAL A 303 11.79 32.61 3.69
CA VAL A 303 12.78 31.56 3.93
C VAL A 303 13.99 31.77 3.04
N GLU A 304 15.15 31.96 3.65
CA GLU A 304 16.44 31.93 2.98
C GLU A 304 16.81 30.48 2.64
N ILE A 305 16.90 30.18 1.34
CA ILE A 305 17.20 28.83 0.82
C ILE A 305 18.68 28.64 0.50
N ASP A 306 19.52 29.64 0.76
CA ASP A 306 20.93 29.67 0.34
C ASP A 306 21.76 28.62 1.04
N TYR A 307 21.48 28.35 2.32
CA TYR A 307 22.10 27.25 3.06
C TYR A 307 21.81 25.89 2.41
N LEU A 308 20.54 25.60 2.09
CA LEU A 308 20.13 24.36 1.42
C LEU A 308 20.75 24.22 0.04
N ASN A 309 20.79 25.31 -0.73
CA ASN A 309 21.48 25.33 -2.02
C ASN A 309 22.97 25.02 -1.86
N GLY A 310 23.62 25.56 -0.82
CA GLY A 310 25.00 25.25 -0.47
C GLY A 310 25.22 23.75 -0.20
N TRP A 311 24.33 23.10 0.55
CA TRP A 311 24.40 21.65 0.79
C TRP A 311 24.22 20.83 -0.49
N ILE A 312 23.25 21.19 -1.33
CA ILE A 312 23.03 20.52 -2.62
C ILE A 312 24.27 20.66 -3.50
N MET A 313 24.89 21.86 -3.55
CA MET A 313 26.11 22.09 -4.30
C MET A 313 27.30 21.32 -3.74
N LYS A 314 27.47 21.24 -2.42
CA LYS A 314 28.49 20.40 -1.78
C LYS A 314 28.32 18.93 -2.15
N GLY A 315 27.09 18.41 -2.09
CA GLY A 315 26.81 17.02 -2.49
C GLY A 315 27.11 16.76 -3.96
N GLN A 316 26.70 17.68 -4.86
CA GLN A 316 27.02 17.59 -6.29
C GLN A 316 28.54 17.63 -6.55
N ASN A 317 29.26 18.50 -5.85
CA ASN A 317 30.71 18.60 -5.96
C ASN A 317 31.40 17.34 -5.42
N PHE A 318 30.96 16.80 -4.28
CA PHE A 318 31.46 15.54 -3.73
C PHE A 318 31.30 14.38 -4.72
N VAL A 319 30.13 14.25 -5.35
CA VAL A 319 29.92 13.22 -6.40
C VAL A 319 30.83 13.46 -7.61
N ARG A 320 30.99 14.71 -8.06
CA ARG A 320 31.92 15.04 -9.15
C ARG A 320 33.37 14.70 -8.80
N GLU A 321 33.78 14.95 -7.56
CA GLU A 321 35.12 14.59 -7.07
C GLU A 321 35.31 13.09 -7.06
N ILE A 322 34.35 12.31 -6.55
CA ILE A 322 34.40 10.83 -6.63
C ILE A 322 34.55 10.38 -8.08
N ILE A 323 33.73 10.90 -9.00
CA ILE A 323 33.82 10.56 -10.43
C ILE A 323 35.20 10.94 -10.99
N TYR A 324 35.72 12.11 -10.62
CA TYR A 324 37.05 12.56 -11.03
C TYR A 324 38.15 11.62 -10.51
N TYR A 325 38.14 11.27 -9.22
CA TYR A 325 39.09 10.34 -8.62
C TYR A 325 38.99 8.95 -9.25
N MET A 326 37.79 8.44 -9.50
CA MET A 326 37.58 7.17 -10.21
C MET A 326 38.18 7.23 -11.61
N LYS A 327 37.90 8.28 -12.39
CA LYS A 327 38.47 8.48 -13.74
C LYS A 327 39.99 8.59 -13.71
N LYS A 328 40.56 9.33 -12.74
CA LYS A 328 42.00 9.50 -12.56
C LYS A 328 42.68 8.18 -12.20
N ARG A 329 42.09 7.40 -11.30
CA ARG A 329 42.59 6.07 -10.90
C ARG A 329 42.52 5.08 -12.08
N LEU A 330 41.43 5.08 -12.84
CA LEU A 330 41.33 4.32 -14.10
C LEU A 330 42.40 4.75 -15.11
N ALA A 331 42.68 6.04 -15.21
CA ALA A 331 43.72 6.55 -16.10
C ALA A 331 45.12 6.08 -15.67
N HIS A 332 45.43 5.90 -14.39
CA HIS A 332 46.74 5.36 -13.97
C HIS A 332 46.92 3.86 -14.23
N PHE A 333 45.84 3.14 -14.57
CA PHE A 333 45.93 1.73 -14.92
C PHE A 333 46.52 1.58 -16.33
N ARG A 334 47.84 1.35 -16.41
CA ARG A 334 48.60 1.25 -17.69
C ARG A 334 47.95 0.28 -18.68
N PHE A 335 47.39 -0.81 -18.19
CA PHE A 335 46.66 -1.80 -19.00
C PHE A 335 45.39 -1.21 -19.65
N TYR A 336 44.58 -0.45 -18.91
CA TYR A 336 43.39 0.21 -19.43
C TYR A 336 43.75 1.24 -20.51
N GLN A 337 44.82 2.00 -20.31
CA GLN A 337 45.26 2.98 -21.32
C GLN A 337 45.69 2.32 -22.64
N LYS A 338 46.45 1.21 -22.56
CA LYS A 338 46.96 0.47 -23.72
C LYS A 338 45.86 -0.31 -24.44
N HIS A 339 44.86 -0.81 -23.70
CA HIS A 339 43.82 -1.71 -24.22
C HIS A 339 42.40 -1.21 -23.92
N LYS A 340 42.11 0.07 -24.18
CA LYS A 340 40.80 0.69 -23.86
C LYS A 340 39.61 -0.08 -24.42
N LEU A 341 39.70 -0.55 -25.67
CA LEU A 341 38.62 -1.33 -26.30
C LEU A 341 38.40 -2.65 -25.55
N PHE A 342 39.48 -3.40 -25.30
CA PHE A 342 39.43 -4.67 -24.57
C PHE A 342 38.87 -4.50 -23.15
N SER A 343 39.30 -3.49 -22.40
CA SER A 343 38.76 -3.23 -21.05
C SER A 343 37.28 -2.86 -21.08
N ARG A 344 36.82 -2.09 -22.09
CA ARG A 344 35.38 -1.81 -22.29
C ARG A 344 34.61 -3.08 -22.64
N CYS A 345 35.17 -3.95 -23.47
CA CYS A 345 34.59 -5.25 -23.80
C CYS A 345 34.48 -6.15 -22.57
N ILE A 346 35.51 -6.23 -21.71
CA ILE A 346 35.45 -7.00 -20.46
C ILE A 346 34.35 -6.48 -19.54
N VAL A 347 34.27 -5.17 -19.33
CA VAL A 347 33.21 -4.58 -18.50
C VAL A 347 31.84 -4.84 -19.12
N GLY A 348 31.71 -4.74 -20.43
CA GLY A 348 30.50 -5.09 -21.16
C GLY A 348 30.10 -6.55 -20.97
N ILE A 349 31.03 -7.48 -21.15
CA ILE A 349 30.82 -8.93 -20.92
C ILE A 349 30.44 -9.18 -19.47
N PHE A 350 31.12 -8.56 -18.50
CA PHE A 350 30.80 -8.70 -17.10
C PHE A 350 29.37 -8.23 -16.78
N ILE A 351 28.96 -7.06 -17.31
CA ILE A 351 27.59 -6.56 -17.15
C ILE A 351 26.59 -7.52 -17.80
N ILE A 352 26.88 -8.05 -18.99
CA ILE A 352 26.02 -9.03 -19.67
C ILE A 352 25.91 -10.33 -18.85
N CYS A 353 27.02 -10.89 -18.39
CA CYS A 353 27.03 -12.09 -17.54
C CYS A 353 26.26 -11.85 -16.24
N PHE A 354 26.48 -10.70 -15.58
CA PHE A 354 25.74 -10.32 -14.38
C PHE A 354 24.23 -10.22 -14.66
N MET A 355 23.84 -9.60 -15.79
CA MET A 355 22.44 -9.52 -16.20
C MET A 355 21.85 -10.90 -16.51
N ILE A 356 22.57 -11.79 -17.20
CA ILE A 356 22.12 -13.15 -17.48
C ILE A 356 21.89 -13.90 -16.16
N ILE A 357 22.81 -13.82 -15.21
CA ILE A 357 22.69 -14.47 -13.89
C ILE A 357 21.50 -13.88 -13.11
N TYR A 358 21.37 -12.56 -13.07
CA TYR A 358 20.27 -11.88 -12.37
C TYR A 358 18.90 -12.22 -12.98
N LEU A 359 18.80 -12.27 -14.31
CA LEU A 359 17.57 -12.58 -15.04
C LEU A 359 17.28 -14.08 -15.10
N HIS A 360 18.24 -14.94 -14.75
CA HIS A 360 18.03 -16.38 -14.71
C HIS A 360 16.89 -16.71 -13.75
N GLN A 361 15.88 -17.40 -14.26
CA GLN A 361 14.77 -17.90 -13.47
C GLN A 361 14.85 -19.42 -13.51
N ASP A 362 14.93 -20.02 -12.33
CA ASP A 362 14.90 -21.47 -12.21
C ASP A 362 13.60 -21.98 -12.84
N ALA A 363 13.71 -23.07 -13.60
CA ALA A 363 12.53 -23.72 -14.14
C ALA A 363 11.62 -24.14 -12.97
N LEU A 364 10.31 -24.04 -13.14
CA LEU A 364 9.36 -24.59 -12.19
C LEU A 364 9.69 -26.07 -12.01
N VAL A 365 10.07 -26.46 -10.79
CA VAL A 365 10.59 -27.81 -10.49
C VAL A 365 9.48 -28.87 -10.67
N HIS A 366 8.21 -28.45 -10.64
CA HIS A 366 7.04 -29.28 -10.91
C HIS A 366 5.89 -28.45 -11.49
N ARG A 367 4.90 -29.13 -12.09
CA ARG A 367 3.59 -28.53 -12.43
C ARG A 367 2.86 -28.09 -11.15
N PRO A 368 2.00 -27.05 -11.16
CA PRO A 368 1.23 -26.67 -9.98
C PRO A 368 0.49 -27.87 -9.37
N TRP A 369 0.55 -28.01 -8.04
CA TRP A 369 -0.19 -29.04 -7.32
C TRP A 369 -1.63 -28.59 -7.09
N VAL A 370 -2.57 -29.50 -7.32
CA VAL A 370 -3.96 -29.36 -6.88
C VAL A 370 -4.10 -30.04 -5.53
N ILE A 371 -4.45 -29.26 -4.52
CA ILE A 371 -4.63 -29.74 -3.14
C ILE A 371 -6.11 -29.62 -2.80
N GLY A 372 -6.75 -30.74 -2.51
CA GLY A 372 -8.13 -30.80 -2.04
C GLY A 372 -8.22 -30.31 -0.59
N HIS A 373 -8.76 -29.11 -0.38
CA HIS A 373 -8.96 -28.53 0.95
C HIS A 373 -9.95 -29.37 1.76
N ARG A 374 -9.51 -29.86 2.94
CA ARG A 374 -10.25 -30.82 3.79
C ARG A 374 -10.68 -32.10 3.08
N GLY A 375 -9.87 -32.56 2.12
CA GLY A 375 -10.24 -33.62 1.19
C GLY A 375 -10.97 -33.07 -0.03
N SER A 376 -12.30 -33.07 -0.01
CA SER A 376 -13.14 -32.68 -1.13
C SER A 376 -14.34 -31.87 -0.64
N GLY A 377 -14.68 -30.80 -1.38
CA GLY A 377 -15.86 -29.97 -1.11
C GLY A 377 -17.19 -30.64 -1.46
N TYR A 378 -17.18 -31.82 -2.09
CA TYR A 378 -18.40 -32.55 -2.47
C TYR A 378 -18.90 -33.51 -1.38
N PHE A 379 -18.04 -33.90 -0.45
CA PHE A 379 -18.35 -34.81 0.66
C PHE A 379 -18.27 -34.10 2.00
N VAL A 380 -18.49 -34.84 3.09
CA VAL A 380 -18.24 -34.32 4.44
C VAL A 380 -16.76 -34.04 4.61
N GLU A 381 -16.40 -32.80 4.86
CA GLU A 381 -15.01 -32.36 5.03
C GLU A 381 -14.27 -33.16 6.11
N ASN A 382 -12.94 -33.32 5.95
CA ASN A 382 -12.07 -33.99 6.92
C ASN A 382 -12.42 -35.48 7.17
N THR A 383 -12.98 -36.15 6.17
CA THR A 383 -13.34 -37.57 6.24
C THR A 383 -12.60 -38.40 5.19
N TYR A 384 -12.58 -39.71 5.40
CA TYR A 384 -12.01 -40.64 4.43
C TYR A 384 -12.71 -40.54 3.07
N GLU A 385 -14.03 -40.37 3.05
CA GLU A 385 -14.80 -40.30 1.81
C GLU A 385 -14.42 -39.05 1.00
N ALA A 386 -14.19 -37.92 1.66
CA ALA A 386 -13.71 -36.69 1.03
C ALA A 386 -12.29 -36.83 0.45
N ILE A 387 -11.39 -37.51 1.16
CA ILE A 387 -10.03 -37.80 0.69
C ILE A 387 -10.06 -38.79 -0.49
N GLN A 388 -10.94 -39.80 -0.42
CA GLN A 388 -11.11 -40.77 -1.48
C GLN A 388 -11.64 -40.12 -2.75
N ASP A 389 -12.60 -39.20 -2.63
CA ASP A 389 -13.11 -38.41 -3.75
C ASP A 389 -12.03 -37.52 -4.37
N ALA A 390 -11.22 -36.85 -3.53
CA ALA A 390 -10.09 -36.07 -3.98
C ALA A 390 -9.12 -36.93 -4.83
N ASN A 391 -8.75 -38.11 -4.33
CA ASN A 391 -7.92 -39.07 -5.06
C ASN A 391 -8.57 -39.52 -6.38
N ASN A 392 -9.87 -39.83 -6.38
CA ASN A 392 -10.60 -40.22 -7.59
C ASN A 392 -10.65 -39.08 -8.62
N SER A 393 -10.64 -37.84 -8.16
CA SER A 393 -10.59 -36.62 -8.98
C SER A 393 -9.17 -36.27 -9.47
N GLN A 394 -8.19 -37.13 -9.22
CA GLN A 394 -6.79 -36.96 -9.64
C GLN A 394 -6.11 -35.68 -9.11
N VAL A 395 -6.52 -35.22 -7.93
CA VAL A 395 -5.77 -34.14 -7.24
C VAL A 395 -4.43 -34.69 -6.74
N ASP A 396 -3.42 -33.83 -6.63
CA ASP A 396 -2.07 -34.27 -6.22
C ASP A 396 -1.99 -34.55 -4.70
N TYR A 397 -2.76 -33.81 -3.88
CA TYR A 397 -2.82 -33.99 -2.42
C TYR A 397 -4.22 -33.70 -1.85
N ALA A 398 -4.50 -34.23 -0.66
CA ALA A 398 -5.59 -33.78 0.19
C ALA A 398 -5.02 -33.11 1.44
N GLU A 399 -5.53 -31.93 1.78
CA GLU A 399 -5.26 -31.27 3.05
C GLU A 399 -6.31 -31.69 4.08
N ILE A 400 -5.91 -31.76 5.35
CA ILE A 400 -6.78 -32.15 6.48
C ILE A 400 -6.43 -31.32 7.72
N ASP A 401 -7.43 -31.10 8.55
CA ASP A 401 -7.31 -30.37 9.81
C ASP A 401 -7.20 -31.33 11.00
N ILE A 402 -6.30 -31.03 11.93
CA ILE A 402 -6.05 -31.87 13.11
C ILE A 402 -6.26 -31.08 14.39
N GLN A 403 -6.98 -31.69 15.32
CA GLN A 403 -7.14 -31.22 16.70
C GLN A 403 -6.78 -32.33 17.69
N LEU A 404 -6.62 -31.96 18.97
CA LEU A 404 -6.43 -32.92 20.04
C LEU A 404 -7.76 -33.14 20.77
N SER A 405 -8.12 -34.41 20.98
CA SER A 405 -9.18 -34.82 21.89
C SER A 405 -8.79 -34.53 23.35
N LYS A 406 -9.73 -34.72 24.28
CA LYS A 406 -9.52 -34.59 25.73
C LYS A 406 -8.36 -35.44 26.26
N ASP A 407 -8.19 -36.63 25.70
CA ASP A 407 -7.13 -37.59 26.02
C ASP A 407 -5.85 -37.41 25.18
N GLY A 408 -5.76 -36.31 24.42
CA GLY A 408 -4.54 -35.92 23.69
C GLY A 408 -4.31 -36.69 22.39
N ILE A 409 -5.32 -37.39 21.88
CA ILE A 409 -5.24 -38.17 20.65
C ILE A 409 -5.58 -37.25 19.45
N PRO A 410 -4.80 -37.26 18.36
CA PRO A 410 -5.09 -36.47 17.17
C PRO A 410 -6.37 -36.93 16.45
N ILE A 411 -7.28 -35.98 16.23
CA ILE A 411 -8.59 -36.15 15.57
C ILE A 411 -8.65 -35.29 14.31
N VAL A 412 -9.24 -35.85 13.25
CA VAL A 412 -9.38 -35.17 11.96
C VAL A 412 -10.67 -34.34 11.95
N PHE A 413 -10.56 -33.06 12.33
CA PHE A 413 -11.69 -32.13 12.43
C PHE A 413 -11.23 -30.66 12.50
N HIS A 414 -11.94 -29.75 11.83
CA HIS A 414 -11.54 -28.34 11.73
C HIS A 414 -11.97 -27.45 12.91
N ASP A 415 -13.27 -27.43 13.22
CA ASP A 415 -13.82 -26.45 14.17
C ASP A 415 -13.56 -26.84 15.62
N ALA A 416 -13.37 -25.87 16.52
CA ALA A 416 -13.27 -26.17 17.95
C ALA A 416 -14.54 -26.83 18.52
N THR A 417 -15.71 -26.59 17.90
CA THR A 417 -17.02 -27.11 18.29
C THR A 417 -17.64 -27.98 17.20
N LEU A 418 -18.36 -29.02 17.58
CA LEU A 418 -18.93 -30.01 16.66
C LEU A 418 -20.24 -29.57 15.98
N SER A 419 -20.83 -28.46 16.43
CA SER A 419 -22.20 -28.02 16.10
C SER A 419 -22.43 -27.65 14.63
N ARG A 420 -21.38 -27.35 13.86
CA ARG A 420 -21.55 -27.02 12.42
C ARG A 420 -21.84 -28.26 11.58
N LEU A 421 -21.26 -29.40 11.94
CA LEU A 421 -21.31 -30.63 11.15
C LEU A 421 -22.06 -31.75 11.84
N SER A 422 -22.46 -31.59 13.09
CA SER A 422 -23.28 -32.56 13.82
C SER A 422 -24.26 -31.86 14.76
N ASP A 423 -25.22 -32.60 15.29
CA ASP A 423 -26.17 -32.09 16.29
C ASP A 423 -25.56 -31.95 17.71
N VAL A 424 -24.25 -32.19 17.86
CA VAL A 424 -23.56 -32.18 19.15
C VAL A 424 -23.00 -30.79 19.45
N ASN A 425 -23.52 -30.15 20.50
CA ASN A 425 -23.02 -28.85 20.99
C ASN A 425 -21.94 -29.02 22.06
N LYS A 426 -20.79 -29.62 21.69
CA LYS A 426 -19.60 -29.79 22.54
C LYS A 426 -18.33 -29.39 21.77
N LYS A 427 -17.25 -29.12 22.51
CA LYS A 427 -15.93 -28.94 21.91
C LYS A 427 -15.22 -30.27 21.69
N VAL A 428 -14.34 -30.32 20.69
CA VAL A 428 -13.47 -31.48 20.45
C VAL A 428 -12.61 -31.79 21.68
N SER A 429 -12.07 -30.75 22.32
CA SER A 429 -11.23 -30.87 23.53
C SER A 429 -11.95 -31.39 24.77
N ASP A 430 -13.30 -31.45 24.76
CA ASP A 430 -14.09 -31.88 25.90
C ASP A 430 -14.42 -33.38 25.86
N LEU A 431 -14.14 -34.05 24.74
CA LEU A 431 -14.47 -35.44 24.47
C LEU A 431 -13.21 -36.27 24.20
N THR A 432 -13.21 -37.52 24.64
CA THR A 432 -12.16 -38.50 24.31
C THR A 432 -12.24 -38.90 22.84
N ALA A 433 -11.16 -39.45 22.28
CA ALA A 433 -11.16 -39.90 20.88
C ALA A 433 -12.26 -40.92 20.60
N THR A 434 -12.48 -41.87 21.51
CA THR A 434 -13.53 -42.89 21.39
C THR A 434 -14.92 -42.25 21.32
N GLU A 435 -15.20 -41.27 22.19
CA GLU A 435 -16.48 -40.54 22.16
C GLU A 435 -16.64 -39.72 20.86
N LEU A 436 -15.55 -39.21 20.30
CA LEU A 436 -15.58 -38.43 19.06
C LEU A 436 -15.84 -39.32 17.83
N GLU A 437 -15.25 -40.52 17.74
CA GLU A 437 -15.45 -41.42 16.61
C GLU A 437 -16.88 -41.98 16.49
N GLU A 438 -17.67 -41.90 17.57
CA GLU A 438 -19.10 -42.25 17.57
C GLU A 438 -20.00 -41.16 16.94
N ILE A 439 -19.45 -39.96 16.70
CA ILE A 439 -20.23 -38.81 16.24
C ILE A 439 -20.34 -38.82 14.72
N THR A 440 -21.58 -38.85 14.24
CA THR A 440 -21.90 -38.70 12.83
C THR A 440 -21.92 -37.24 12.41
N LEU A 441 -21.12 -36.94 11.41
CA LEU A 441 -21.07 -35.68 10.69
C LEU A 441 -22.02 -35.69 9.49
N SER A 442 -22.56 -34.53 9.12
CA SER A 442 -23.45 -34.33 7.98
C SER A 442 -23.12 -33.05 7.21
N GLN A 443 -22.98 -33.15 5.89
CA GLN A 443 -22.73 -32.03 4.98
C GLN A 443 -23.12 -32.43 3.56
N ASN A 444 -23.72 -31.53 2.77
CA ASN A 444 -24.05 -31.77 1.35
C ASN A 444 -24.84 -33.08 1.09
N ASN A 445 -25.77 -33.47 1.98
CA ASN A 445 -26.51 -34.74 1.97
C ASN A 445 -25.66 -36.01 2.17
N HIS A 446 -24.38 -35.87 2.49
CA HIS A 446 -23.50 -36.97 2.88
C HIS A 446 -23.40 -37.06 4.40
N LYS A 447 -23.17 -38.28 4.89
CA LYS A 447 -22.90 -38.57 6.28
C LYS A 447 -21.60 -39.36 6.38
N SER A 448 -20.83 -39.08 7.42
CA SER A 448 -19.61 -39.81 7.76
C SER A 448 -19.35 -39.67 9.25
N ASN A 449 -18.32 -40.33 9.78
CA ASN A 449 -17.93 -40.22 11.19
C ASN A 449 -16.57 -39.53 11.31
N ILE A 450 -16.36 -38.91 12.48
CA ILE A 450 -15.04 -38.41 12.87
C ILE A 450 -14.07 -39.61 12.96
N LEU A 451 -12.82 -39.40 12.56
CA LEU A 451 -11.76 -40.38 12.70
C LEU A 451 -10.59 -39.79 13.48
N THR A 452 -9.91 -40.63 14.26
CA THR A 452 -8.52 -40.35 14.65
C THR A 452 -7.62 -40.30 13.43
N LEU A 453 -6.53 -39.53 13.50
CA LEU A 453 -5.54 -39.48 12.43
C LEU A 453 -4.98 -40.87 12.13
N GLU A 454 -4.73 -41.68 13.16
CA GLU A 454 -4.25 -43.05 13.01
C GLU A 454 -5.26 -43.92 12.25
N ASN A 455 -6.54 -43.87 12.61
CA ASN A 455 -7.57 -44.66 11.92
C ASN A 455 -7.79 -44.18 10.48
N LEU A 456 -7.68 -42.88 10.22
CA LEU A 456 -7.71 -42.36 8.87
C LEU A 456 -6.55 -42.90 8.02
N ILE A 457 -5.31 -42.84 8.53
CA ILE A 457 -4.12 -43.38 7.84
C ILE A 457 -4.30 -44.87 7.55
N LYS A 458 -4.71 -45.66 8.56
CA LYS A 458 -4.99 -47.09 8.38
C LYS A 458 -6.07 -47.37 7.32
N LYS A 459 -7.08 -46.51 7.21
CA LYS A 459 -8.15 -46.65 6.21
C LYS A 459 -7.64 -46.33 4.80
N ILE A 460 -6.69 -45.41 4.68
CA ILE A 460 -6.02 -45.06 3.42
C ILE A 460 -5.03 -46.15 2.99
N GLU A 461 -4.20 -46.68 3.90
CA GLU A 461 -3.17 -47.70 3.61
C GLU A 461 -3.71 -49.10 3.26
N LYS A 462 -4.99 -49.38 3.56
CA LYS A 462 -5.64 -50.66 3.21
C LYS A 462 -5.99 -50.80 1.72
N ARG A 463 -5.54 -49.86 0.88
CA ARG A 463 -5.59 -49.88 -0.58
C ARG A 463 -4.19 -50.02 -1.13
#